data_AF-A0A1Q3L1W7-F1
#
_entry.id   AF-A0A1Q3L1W7-F1
#
_cell.length_a   1.000
_cell.length_b   1.000
_cell.length_c   1.000
_cell.angle_alpha   90.00
_cell.angle_beta   90.00
_cell.angle_gamma   90.00
#
_symmetry.space_group_name_H-M   'P 1'
#
loop_
_entity.id
_entity.type
_entity.pdbx_description
1 polymer ?
#
loop_
_entity_poly.entity_id
_entity_poly.type
_entity_poly.pdbx_seq_one_letter_code
_entity_poly.pdbx_strand_id
1 'polypeptide(L)'
;MLEWWRVPERTAERHVTGPYVDYLCTDDYTITVTVPVVHAARMVGVVGVDVHVSRIEPILLPSLRDAEGTATIVNAQGRVVVSSETRRVTGSLLRDAEVHDALAAIHDGGRTSTVGGTTAISCGDTELILVQQR
;
A
#
# COMPACT_ATOMS: atom_id res chain seq x y z
N MET A 1 17.71 -7.96 -8.06
CA MET A 1 17.26 -8.12 -6.65
C MET A 1 15.87 -7.50 -6.54
N LEU A 2 14.93 -8.20 -5.89
CA LEU A 2 13.51 -7.83 -5.87
C LEU A 2 13.22 -6.67 -4.91
N GLU A 3 12.09 -6.01 -5.13
CA GLU A 3 11.68 -4.79 -4.39
C GLU A 3 11.67 -4.99 -2.87
N TRP A 4 11.11 -6.11 -2.41
CA TRP A 4 10.99 -6.47 -1.00
C TRP A 4 12.34 -6.54 -0.25
N TRP A 5 13.45 -6.74 -0.95
CA TRP A 5 14.80 -6.67 -0.39
C TRP A 5 15.46 -5.32 -0.64
N ARG A 6 15.45 -4.86 -1.90
CA ARG A 6 16.22 -3.70 -2.36
C ARG A 6 15.78 -2.40 -1.69
N VAL A 7 14.51 -2.27 -1.35
CA VAL A 7 14.01 -1.05 -0.72
C VAL A 7 14.48 -0.98 0.74
N PRO A 8 14.22 -1.96 1.63
CA PRO A 8 14.77 -1.97 2.99
C PRO A 8 16.29 -1.83 3.06
N GLU A 9 17.02 -2.41 2.09
CA GLU A 9 18.49 -2.25 2.01
C GLU A 9 18.93 -0.81 1.78
N ARG A 10 18.18 -0.06 0.97
CA ARG A 10 18.51 1.33 0.65
C ARG A 10 18.01 2.31 1.70
N THR A 11 16.84 2.05 2.27
CA THR A 11 16.16 2.99 3.17
C THR A 11 16.47 2.72 4.64
N ALA A 12 16.88 1.50 5.00
CA ALA A 12 16.91 1.00 6.37
C ALA A 12 15.54 1.08 7.08
N GLU A 13 14.47 1.20 6.30
CA GLU A 13 13.09 1.31 6.79
C GLU A 13 12.28 0.06 6.42
N ARG A 14 11.15 -0.10 7.12
CA ARG A 14 10.12 -1.06 6.71
C ARG A 14 9.63 -0.76 5.29
N HIS A 15 9.15 -1.76 4.59
CA HIS A 15 8.62 -1.60 3.24
C HIS A 15 7.45 -2.54 2.97
N VAL A 16 6.47 -2.08 2.19
CA VAL A 16 5.35 -2.89 1.68
C VAL A 16 5.48 -3.03 0.17
N THR A 17 5.80 -4.25 -0.29
CA THR A 17 5.80 -4.61 -1.69
C THR A 17 4.44 -5.16 -2.11
N GLY A 18 4.04 -4.89 -3.35
CA GLY A 18 2.77 -5.36 -3.89
C GLY A 18 1.61 -4.39 -3.67
N PRO A 19 0.39 -4.76 -4.11
CA PRO A 19 0.00 -6.14 -4.36
C PRO A 19 0.57 -6.68 -5.68
N TYR A 20 1.08 -7.91 -5.64
CA TYR A 20 1.52 -8.68 -6.81
C TYR A 20 0.91 -10.08 -6.77
N VAL A 21 0.82 -10.75 -7.92
CA VAL A 21 0.38 -12.15 -7.96
C VAL A 21 1.58 -13.04 -7.62
N ASP A 22 1.47 -13.82 -6.56
CA ASP A 22 2.50 -14.77 -6.16
C ASP A 22 2.35 -16.08 -6.92
N TYR A 23 2.86 -16.10 -8.15
CA TYR A 23 2.84 -17.28 -9.04
C TYR A 23 3.66 -18.47 -8.55
N LEU A 24 4.49 -18.30 -7.51
CA LEU A 24 5.40 -19.36 -7.04
C LEU A 24 4.83 -20.11 -5.85
N CYS A 25 4.01 -19.47 -5.02
CA CYS A 25 3.40 -20.13 -3.87
C CYS A 25 1.89 -20.30 -3.98
N THR A 26 1.14 -19.29 -4.44
CA THR A 26 -0.31 -19.22 -4.15
C THR A 26 -1.23 -18.79 -5.29
N ASP A 27 -0.70 -18.29 -6.41
CA ASP A 27 -1.47 -17.73 -7.53
C ASP A 27 -2.52 -16.66 -7.11
N ASP A 28 -2.31 -16.02 -5.95
CA ASP A 28 -3.19 -14.99 -5.39
C ASP A 28 -2.45 -13.66 -5.19
N TYR A 29 -3.21 -12.57 -5.09
CA TYR A 29 -2.68 -11.26 -4.78
C TYR A 29 -2.12 -11.24 -3.37
N THR A 30 -0.86 -10.82 -3.25
CA THR A 30 -0.11 -10.80 -2.01
C THR A 30 0.55 -9.44 -1.83
N ILE A 31 0.52 -8.94 -0.60
CA ILE A 31 1.42 -7.88 -0.15
C ILE A 31 2.49 -8.50 0.74
N THR A 32 3.71 -8.01 0.62
CA THR A 32 4.84 -8.48 1.43
C THR A 32 5.34 -7.31 2.25
N VAL A 33 5.27 -7.45 3.57
CA VAL A 33 5.81 -6.45 4.50
C VAL A 33 7.18 -6.92 4.96
N THR A 34 8.22 -6.13 4.69
CA THR A 34 9.59 -6.41 5.11
C THR A 34 10.11 -5.36 6.08
N VAL A 35 10.95 -5.81 7.02
CA VAL A 35 11.71 -4.96 7.95
C VAL A 35 13.19 -5.37 7.89
N PRO A 36 14.13 -4.43 7.76
CA PRO A 36 15.55 -4.75 7.73
C PRO A 36 16.05 -5.22 9.10
N VAL A 37 16.88 -6.25 9.10
CA VAL A 37 17.62 -6.72 10.28
C VAL A 37 19.00 -6.08 10.26
N VAL A 38 19.30 -5.26 11.26
CA VAL A 38 20.55 -4.50 11.35
C VAL A 38 21.40 -5.03 12.50
N HIS A 39 22.67 -5.30 12.21
CA HIS A 39 23.69 -5.65 13.19
C HIS A 39 24.94 -4.81 12.95
N ALA A 40 25.49 -4.19 14.00
CA ALA A 40 26.65 -3.31 13.91
C ALA A 40 26.54 -2.24 12.80
N ALA A 41 25.40 -1.54 12.75
CA ALA A 41 25.06 -0.51 11.75
C ALA A 41 25.06 -1.00 10.29
N ARG A 42 25.06 -2.32 10.06
CA ARG A 42 24.96 -2.93 8.74
C ARG A 42 23.72 -3.82 8.65
N MET A 43 22.98 -3.72 7.56
CA MET A 43 21.92 -4.67 7.27
C MET A 43 22.51 -6.05 6.99
N VAL A 44 22.02 -7.06 7.72
CA VAL A 44 22.42 -8.47 7.55
C VAL A 44 21.33 -9.32 6.88
N GLY A 45 20.12 -8.78 6.76
CA GLY A 45 18.99 -9.42 6.07
C GLY A 45 17.69 -8.64 6.22
N VAL A 46 16.58 -9.22 5.76
CA VAL A 46 15.21 -8.77 6.06
C VAL A 46 14.44 -9.88 6.77
N VAL A 47 13.49 -9.48 7.61
CA VAL A 47 12.36 -10.34 7.99
C VAL A 47 11.16 -9.88 7.18
N GLY A 48 10.46 -10.82 6.54
CA GLY A 48 9.28 -10.55 5.72
C GLY A 48 8.08 -11.37 6.17
N VAL A 49 6.88 -10.81 5.99
CA VAL A 49 5.62 -11.55 6.07
C VAL A 49 4.81 -11.31 4.81
N ASP A 50 4.34 -12.40 4.23
CA ASP A 50 3.41 -12.38 3.11
C ASP A 50 1.98 -12.42 3.63
N VAL A 51 1.15 -11.52 3.11
CA VAL A 51 -0.25 -11.42 3.46
C VAL A 51 -1.08 -11.44 2.19
N HIS A 52 -1.93 -12.46 2.06
CA HIS A 52 -2.88 -12.53 0.95
C HIS A 52 -3.92 -11.42 1.05
N VAL A 53 -4.18 -10.74 -0.07
CA VAL A 53 -5.21 -9.71 -0.16
C VAL A 53 -6.59 -10.31 0.17
N SER A 54 -6.84 -11.55 -0.26
CA SER A 54 -8.05 -12.31 0.05
C SER A 54 -8.32 -12.50 1.56
N ARG A 55 -7.30 -12.40 2.42
CA ARG A 55 -7.44 -12.47 3.88
C ARG A 55 -7.77 -11.11 4.51
N ILE A 56 -7.20 -10.03 3.97
CA ILE A 56 -7.36 -8.68 4.54
C ILE A 56 -8.60 -7.97 4.01
N GLU A 57 -9.03 -8.27 2.79
CA GLU A 57 -10.20 -7.64 2.17
C GLU A 57 -11.48 -7.81 3.00
N PRO A 58 -11.85 -9.01 3.48
CA PRO A 58 -13.06 -9.17 4.31
C PRO A 58 -13.01 -8.40 5.63
N ILE A 59 -11.80 -8.07 6.13
CA ILE A 59 -11.59 -7.33 7.37
C ILE A 59 -11.75 -5.83 7.12
N LEU A 60 -11.17 -5.31 6.03
CA LEU A 60 -11.11 -3.88 5.74
C LEU A 60 -12.35 -3.37 4.99
N LEU A 61 -12.91 -4.18 4.09
CA LEU A 61 -13.99 -3.77 3.19
C LEU A 61 -15.26 -3.24 3.90
N PRO A 62 -15.71 -3.80 5.05
CA PRO A 62 -16.85 -3.24 5.78
C PRO A 62 -16.62 -1.77 6.16
N SER A 63 -15.47 -1.45 6.77
CA SER A 63 -15.15 -0.08 7.16
C SER A 63 -14.98 0.87 5.98
N LEU A 64 -14.48 0.38 4.83
CA LEU A 64 -14.39 1.18 3.60
C LEU A 64 -15.76 1.46 2.99
N ARG A 65 -16.74 0.58 3.18
CA ARG A 65 -18.12 0.78 2.70
C ARG A 65 -18.93 1.75 3.56
N ASP A 66 -18.57 1.89 4.83
CA ASP A 66 -19.20 2.85 5.75
C ASP A 66 -18.73 4.30 5.50
N ALA A 67 -17.64 4.48 4.75
CA ALA A 67 -17.17 5.80 4.35
C ALA A 67 -18.09 6.43 3.28
N GLU A 68 -18.34 7.73 3.39
CA GLU A 68 -19.02 8.47 2.33
C GLU A 68 -18.15 8.56 1.06
N GLY A 69 -18.76 8.33 -0.10
CA GLY A 69 -18.06 8.32 -1.38
C GLY A 69 -17.33 6.99 -1.65
N THR A 70 -16.22 7.05 -2.37
CA THR A 70 -15.36 5.88 -2.62
C THR A 70 -14.17 5.88 -1.68
N ALA A 71 -13.82 4.71 -1.16
CA ALA A 71 -12.68 4.52 -0.27
C ALA A 71 -11.83 3.34 -0.74
N THR A 72 -10.55 3.59 -0.98
CA THR A 72 -9.62 2.62 -1.56
C THR A 72 -8.31 2.64 -0.78
N ILE A 73 -7.87 1.49 -0.28
CA ILE A 73 -6.51 1.31 0.22
C ILE A 73 -5.59 1.03 -0.95
N VAL A 74 -4.53 1.82 -1.07
CA VAL A 74 -3.48 1.65 -2.08
C VAL A 74 -2.11 1.47 -1.41
N ASN A 75 -1.17 0.90 -2.14
CA ASN A 75 0.25 0.96 -1.78
C ASN A 75 0.86 2.33 -2.12
N ALA A 76 2.15 2.52 -1.79
CA ALA A 76 2.87 3.75 -2.11
C ALA A 76 2.86 4.11 -3.62
N GLN A 77 2.81 3.14 -4.52
CA GLN A 77 2.73 3.42 -5.96
C GLN A 77 1.31 3.71 -6.46
N GLY A 78 0.30 3.74 -5.58
CA GLY A 78 -1.10 3.97 -5.96
C GLY A 78 -1.82 2.73 -6.52
N ARG A 79 -1.27 1.52 -6.33
CA ARG A 79 -1.93 0.27 -6.69
C ARG A 79 -2.94 -0.13 -5.65
N VAL A 80 -4.13 -0.51 -6.11
CA VAL A 80 -5.25 -0.91 -5.27
C VAL A 80 -4.95 -2.20 -4.53
N VAL A 81 -5.09 -2.16 -3.21
CA VAL A 81 -5.04 -3.33 -2.32
C VAL A 81 -6.46 -3.79 -1.99
N VAL A 82 -7.32 -2.88 -1.50
CA VAL A 82 -8.76 -3.13 -1.24
C VAL A 82 -9.55 -1.89 -1.60
N SER A 83 -10.75 -2.05 -2.19
CA SER A 83 -11.60 -0.93 -2.59
C SER A 83 -13.07 -1.18 -2.27
N SER A 84 -13.79 -0.14 -1.85
CA SER A 84 -15.26 -0.17 -1.76
C SER A 84 -15.96 -0.03 -3.13
N GLU A 85 -15.25 0.45 -4.16
CA GLU A 85 -15.75 0.60 -5.54
C GLU A 85 -15.31 -0.58 -6.42
N THR A 86 -16.28 -1.26 -7.03
CA THR A 86 -16.12 -2.48 -7.85
C THR A 86 -15.22 -2.26 -9.09
N ARG A 87 -15.18 -1.05 -9.64
CA ARG A 87 -14.33 -0.73 -10.81
C ARG A 87 -12.85 -0.62 -10.48
N ARG A 88 -12.49 -0.54 -9.20
CA ARG A 88 -11.10 -0.43 -8.72
C ARG A 88 -10.65 -1.80 -8.23
N VAL A 89 -10.20 -2.62 -9.16
CA VAL A 89 -9.81 -4.01 -8.89
C VAL A 89 -8.42 -4.05 -8.24
N THR A 90 -8.19 -4.98 -7.32
CA THR A 90 -6.88 -5.27 -6.71
C THR A 90 -5.78 -5.36 -7.78
N GLY A 91 -4.63 -4.74 -7.52
CA GLY A 91 -3.48 -4.68 -8.42
C GLY A 91 -3.55 -3.58 -9.49
N SER A 92 -4.75 -3.04 -9.79
CA SER A 92 -4.90 -1.93 -10.72
C SER A 92 -4.30 -0.64 -10.16
N LEU A 93 -3.86 0.25 -11.05
CA LEU A 93 -3.28 1.55 -10.68
C LEU A 93 -4.37 2.63 -10.73
N LEU A 94 -4.51 3.42 -9.67
CA LEU A 94 -5.33 4.64 -9.72
C LEU A 94 -4.59 5.71 -10.54
N ARG A 95 -5.18 6.14 -11.66
CA ARG A 95 -4.53 7.04 -12.64
C ARG A 95 -5.04 8.48 -12.62
N ASP A 96 -5.89 8.80 -11.66
CA ASP A 96 -6.44 10.14 -11.52
C ASP A 96 -5.33 11.13 -11.13
N ALA A 97 -5.31 12.32 -11.75
CA ALA A 97 -4.30 13.34 -11.48
C ALA A 97 -4.37 13.84 -10.04
N GLU A 98 -5.57 14.01 -9.50
CA GLU A 98 -5.77 14.46 -8.11
C GLU A 98 -5.29 13.39 -7.12
N VAL A 99 -5.48 12.11 -7.45
CA VAL A 99 -4.91 11.00 -6.67
C VAL A 99 -3.39 11.05 -6.73
N HIS A 100 -2.80 11.24 -7.91
CA HIS A 100 -1.35 11.33 -8.05
C HIS A 100 -0.75 12.46 -7.20
N ASP A 101 -1.34 13.65 -7.28
CA ASP A 101 -0.89 14.83 -6.54
C ASP A 101 -1.08 14.64 -5.02
N ALA A 102 -2.20 14.05 -4.60
CA ALA A 102 -2.45 13.73 -3.19
C ALA A 102 -1.43 12.72 -2.65
N LEU A 103 -1.08 11.68 -3.43
CA LEU A 103 -0.07 10.69 -3.06
C LEU A 103 1.34 11.29 -3.02
N ALA A 104 1.69 12.19 -3.94
CA ALA A 104 2.98 12.88 -3.93
C ALA A 104 3.19 13.65 -2.62
N ALA A 105 2.17 14.37 -2.14
CA ALA A 105 2.23 15.07 -0.86
C ALA A 105 2.40 14.12 0.35
N ILE A 106 1.86 12.90 0.29
CA ILE A 106 2.11 11.87 1.31
C ILE A 106 3.57 11.40 1.27
N HIS A 107 4.13 11.17 0.08
CA HIS A 107 5.52 10.78 -0.08
C HIS A 107 6.53 11.84 0.38
N ASP A 108 6.16 13.11 0.28
CA ASP A 108 6.94 14.24 0.80
C ASP A 108 6.87 14.39 2.33
N GLY A 109 6.28 13.41 3.03
CA GLY A 109 6.20 13.34 4.49
C GLY A 109 4.86 13.77 5.08
N GLY A 110 3.86 14.08 4.23
CA GLY A 110 2.51 14.36 4.67
C GLY A 110 1.82 13.12 5.26
N ARG A 111 1.00 13.30 6.30
CA ARG A 111 0.11 12.24 6.83
C ARG A 111 -1.29 12.28 6.20
N THR A 112 -1.67 13.43 5.65
CA THR A 112 -2.96 13.65 5.01
C THR A 112 -2.78 14.73 3.94
N SER A 113 -3.41 14.53 2.78
CA SER A 113 -3.44 15.49 1.68
C SER A 113 -4.82 15.51 1.04
N THR A 114 -5.29 16.67 0.60
CA THR A 114 -6.55 16.80 -0.14
C THR A 114 -6.33 17.62 -1.41
N VAL A 115 -6.66 17.04 -2.56
CA VAL A 115 -6.57 17.66 -3.89
C VAL A 115 -7.87 17.37 -4.62
N GLY A 116 -8.59 18.40 -5.07
CA GLY A 116 -9.74 18.24 -5.98
C GLY A 116 -10.92 17.38 -5.49
N GLY A 117 -11.07 17.14 -4.19
CA GLY A 117 -12.10 16.23 -3.64
C GLY A 117 -11.56 14.82 -3.36
N THR A 118 -10.32 14.54 -3.77
CA THR A 118 -9.54 13.39 -3.37
C THR A 118 -8.80 13.67 -2.06
N THR A 119 -8.96 12.81 -1.07
CA THR A 119 -8.20 12.84 0.19
C THR A 119 -7.36 11.59 0.32
N ALA A 120 -6.04 11.74 0.50
CA ALA A 120 -5.11 10.66 0.79
C ALA A 120 -4.69 10.71 2.27
N ILE A 121 -4.67 9.58 2.97
CA ILE A 121 -4.34 9.47 4.40
C ILE A 121 -3.40 8.29 4.61
N SER A 122 -2.25 8.51 5.24
CA SER A 122 -1.31 7.43 5.57
C SER A 122 -1.89 6.49 6.62
N CYS A 123 -1.84 5.18 6.37
CA CYS A 123 -2.35 4.16 7.28
C CYS A 123 -1.32 3.84 8.37
N GLY A 124 -1.33 4.64 9.44
CA GLY A 124 -0.43 4.45 10.59
C GLY A 124 1.03 4.61 10.20
N ASP A 125 1.86 3.64 10.59
CA ASP A 125 3.28 3.57 10.25
C ASP A 125 3.52 2.52 9.14
N THR A 126 2.56 2.37 8.23
CA THR A 126 2.70 1.53 7.04
C THR A 126 2.85 2.42 5.81
N GLU A 127 3.30 1.84 4.70
CA GLU A 127 3.32 2.51 3.40
C GLU A 127 1.99 2.39 2.64
N LEU A 128 0.94 1.90 3.31
CA LEU A 128 -0.41 1.89 2.77
C LEU A 128 -1.08 3.25 2.96
N ILE A 129 -1.90 3.62 2.00
CA ILE A 129 -2.56 4.91 1.95
C ILE A 129 -4.05 4.69 1.67
N LEU A 130 -4.90 5.30 2.49
CA LEU A 130 -6.33 5.38 2.25
C LEU A 130 -6.61 6.57 1.33
N VAL A 131 -7.19 6.30 0.16
CA VAL A 131 -7.68 7.30 -0.79
C VAL A 131 -9.20 7.35 -0.71
N GLN A 132 -9.74 8.51 -0.35
CA GLN A 132 -11.18 8.80 -0.30
C GLN A 132 -11.55 9.84 -1.35
N GLN A 133 -12.62 9.61 -2.11
CA GLN A 133 -13.11 10.56 -3.12
C GLN A 133 -14.62 10.72 -2.97
N ARG A 134 -15.07 11.97 -2.87
CA ARG A 134 -16.48 12.38 -2.78
C ARG A 134 -16.93 13.06 -4.06
#